data_AF-A0A7J4ULX2-F1
#
_entry.id   AF-A0A7J4ULX2-F1
#
_cell.length_a   1.000
_cell.length_b   1.000
_cell.length_c   1.000
_cell.angle_alpha   90.00
_cell.angle_beta   90.00
_cell.angle_gamma   90.00
#
_symmetry.space_group_name_H-M   'P 1'
#
loop_
_entity.id
_entity.type
_entity.pdbx_description
1 polymer ?
#
loop_
_entity_poly.entity_id
_entity_poly.type
_entity_poly.pdbx_seq_one_letter_code
_entity_poly.pdbx_strand_id
1 'polypeptide(L)'
;RDEPFHERFSWDKVNKILKAQGFNGCLIPVETPQCETEEQLMVYEDRYIKRGFEGSMARNKDSKYLFGYRSKDLLKVKRFLDDEYEIIGFTDGISIEVGCLIFTCKTKDGQEFSVRPIGTHEERKEMYKKGDTYIGKLLTVKYQELSNDGVPRFPVGLHTREEWDMS
;
A
#
# COMPACT_ATOMS: atom_id res chain seq x y z
N ARG A 1 29.75 5.97 -3.78
CA ARG A 1 28.38 6.51 -4.12
C ARG A 1 27.78 5.84 -5.35
N ASP A 2 28.62 5.40 -6.30
CA ASP A 2 28.20 4.66 -7.49
C ASP A 2 28.32 3.13 -7.32
N GLU A 3 28.56 2.69 -6.08
CA GLU A 3 28.72 1.29 -5.71
C GLU A 3 27.37 0.54 -5.72
N PRO A 4 27.38 -0.73 -6.13
CA PRO A 4 26.20 -1.59 -6.07
C PRO A 4 25.73 -1.78 -4.62
N PHE A 5 24.46 -2.16 -4.45
CA PHE A 5 23.86 -2.28 -3.12
C PHE A 5 24.62 -3.26 -2.21
N HIS A 6 25.07 -4.41 -2.73
CA HIS A 6 25.80 -5.40 -1.95
C HIS A 6 27.15 -4.89 -1.41
N GLU A 7 27.77 -3.91 -2.07
CA GLU A 7 28.98 -3.25 -1.56
C GLU A 7 28.63 -2.16 -0.55
N ARG A 8 27.52 -1.44 -0.75
CA ARG A 8 27.03 -0.41 0.17
C ARG A 8 26.53 -1.00 1.49
N PHE A 9 25.98 -2.20 1.45
CA PHE A 9 25.44 -2.92 2.59
C PHE A 9 26.16 -4.25 2.76
N SER A 10 27.05 -4.31 3.75
CA SER A 10 27.57 -5.58 4.28
C SER A 10 27.38 -5.62 5.79
N TRP A 11 27.08 -6.79 6.33
CA TRP A 11 26.95 -6.99 7.77
C TRP A 11 28.20 -6.55 8.52
N ASP A 12 29.39 -6.73 7.94
CA ASP A 12 30.65 -6.26 8.54
C ASP A 12 30.71 -4.73 8.65
N LYS A 13 30.32 -4.00 7.59
CA LYS A 13 30.29 -2.52 7.61
C LYS A 13 29.26 -2.03 8.62
N VAL A 14 28.07 -2.63 8.64
CA VAL A 14 26.98 -2.29 9.55
C VAL A 14 27.39 -2.54 11.01
N ASN A 15 27.92 -3.74 11.31
CA ASN A 15 28.38 -4.09 12.65
C ASN A 15 29.53 -3.20 13.12
N LYS A 16 30.44 -2.80 12.22
CA LYS A 16 31.51 -1.85 12.54
C LYS A 16 30.96 -0.48 12.95
N ILE A 17 29.94 0.03 12.24
CA ILE A 17 29.28 1.30 12.59
C ILE A 17 28.60 1.21 13.94
N LEU A 18 27.85 0.14 14.19
CA LEU A 18 27.13 -0.06 15.46
C LEU A 18 28.08 -0.16 16.66
N LYS A 19 29.21 -0.88 16.51
CA LYS A 19 30.24 -1.00 17.57
C LYS A 19 30.99 0.31 17.83
N ALA A 20 31.24 1.11 16.80
CA ALA A 20 32.07 2.31 16.92
C ALA A 20 31.41 3.46 17.69
N GLN A 21 30.08 3.46 17.83
CA GLN A 21 29.35 4.63 18.32
C GLN A 21 28.55 4.41 19.61
N GLY A 22 28.73 3.27 20.28
CA GLY A 22 28.13 3.04 21.61
C GLY A 22 26.60 3.18 21.63
N PHE A 23 25.95 2.96 20.48
CA PHE A 23 24.50 3.05 20.35
C PHE A 23 23.85 1.90 21.09
N ASN A 24 23.53 2.12 22.36
CA ASN A 24 22.84 1.15 23.20
C ASN A 24 21.37 1.04 22.75
N GLY A 25 21.08 0.03 21.92
CA GLY A 25 19.73 -0.49 21.65
C GLY A 25 18.83 0.35 20.73
N CYS A 26 19.16 1.62 20.45
CA CYS A 26 18.34 2.49 19.60
C CYS A 26 18.63 2.36 18.10
N LEU A 27 19.80 1.83 17.72
CA LEU A 27 20.14 1.53 16.33
C LEU A 27 20.16 0.02 16.12
N ILE A 28 19.22 -0.47 15.32
CA ILE A 28 19.10 -1.88 14.97
C ILE A 28 19.19 -2.01 13.45
N PRO A 29 20.08 -2.86 12.93
CA PRO A 29 20.18 -3.08 11.50
C PRO A 29 18.98 -3.90 11.00
N VAL A 30 18.50 -3.56 9.82
CA VAL A 30 17.39 -4.28 9.19
C VAL A 30 17.89 -5.59 8.60
N GLU A 31 17.24 -6.70 8.95
CA GLU A 31 17.49 -8.02 8.36
C GLU A 31 17.34 -7.94 6.83
N THR A 32 18.40 -8.29 6.09
CA THR A 32 18.43 -8.18 4.62
C THR A 32 18.97 -9.49 4.03
N PRO A 33 18.15 -10.56 4.01
CA PRO A 33 18.57 -11.85 3.45
C PRO A 33 18.67 -11.78 1.92
N GLN A 34 19.53 -12.62 1.34
CA GLN A 34 19.56 -12.81 -0.11
C GLN A 34 18.40 -13.70 -0.56
N CYS A 35 17.90 -13.41 -1.76
CA CYS A 35 16.76 -14.05 -2.36
C CYS A 35 17.04 -14.17 -3.86
N GLU A 36 16.87 -15.36 -4.43
CA GLU A 36 17.19 -15.63 -5.84
C GLU A 36 15.94 -15.81 -6.70
N THR A 37 14.80 -16.16 -6.08
CA THR A 37 13.55 -16.41 -6.78
C THR A 37 12.39 -15.61 -6.18
N GLU A 38 11.31 -15.46 -6.95
CA GLU A 38 10.10 -14.80 -6.48
C GLU A 38 9.43 -15.58 -5.33
N GLU A 39 9.42 -16.91 -5.39
CA GLU A 39 8.84 -17.76 -4.34
C GLU A 39 9.54 -17.56 -3.00
N GLN A 40 10.88 -17.48 -3.01
CA GLN A 40 11.66 -17.17 -1.82
C GLN A 40 11.30 -15.79 -1.25
N LEU A 41 11.09 -14.79 -2.12
CA LEU A 41 10.71 -13.44 -1.72
C LEU A 41 9.34 -13.45 -1.04
N MET A 42 8.39 -14.20 -1.58
CA MET A 42 7.05 -14.36 -1.01
C MET A 42 7.07 -15.11 0.32
N VAL A 43 7.97 -16.09 0.51
CA VAL A 43 8.18 -16.76 1.80
C VAL A 43 8.73 -15.80 2.87
N TYR A 44 9.69 -14.95 2.51
CA TYR A 44 10.19 -13.92 3.42
C TYR A 44 9.10 -12.90 3.77
N GLU A 45 8.34 -12.46 2.76
CA GLU A 45 7.25 -11.51 2.97
C GLU A 45 6.19 -12.08 3.92
N ASP A 46 5.76 -13.33 3.72
CA ASP A 46 4.82 -14.00 4.62
C ASP A 46 5.32 -14.04 6.08
N ARG A 47 6.61 -14.34 6.26
CA ARG A 47 7.27 -14.32 7.58
C ARG A 47 7.18 -12.94 8.23
N TYR A 48 7.40 -11.87 7.47
CA TYR A 48 7.37 -10.51 8.01
C TYR A 48 5.94 -10.03 8.29
N ILE A 49 4.97 -10.35 7.43
CA ILE A 49 3.55 -10.10 7.71
C ILE A 49 3.13 -10.77 9.03
N LYS A 50 3.48 -12.06 9.24
CA LYS A 50 3.20 -12.79 10.49
C LYS A 50 3.86 -12.19 11.73
N ARG A 51 4.91 -11.38 11.56
CA ARG A 51 5.59 -10.64 12.65
C ARG A 51 5.04 -9.23 12.84
N GLY A 52 3.98 -8.85 12.11
CA GLY A 52 3.33 -7.54 12.20
C GLY A 52 4.01 -6.44 11.37
N PHE A 53 4.90 -6.77 10.44
CA PHE A 53 5.43 -5.80 9.49
C PHE A 53 4.46 -5.58 8.32
N GLU A 54 4.58 -4.44 7.64
CA GLU A 54 3.73 -4.05 6.51
C GLU A 54 3.99 -4.88 5.23
N GLY A 55 5.16 -5.51 5.13
CA GLY A 55 5.60 -6.26 3.95
C GLY A 55 7.12 -6.32 3.85
N SER A 56 7.64 -6.45 2.63
CA SER A 56 9.08 -6.52 2.36
C SER A 56 9.57 -5.45 1.40
N MET A 57 10.87 -5.16 1.44
CA MET A 57 11.56 -4.35 0.44
C MET A 57 12.48 -5.25 -0.37
N ALA A 58 12.20 -5.43 -1.66
CA ALA A 58 13.09 -6.14 -2.56
C ALA A 58 14.04 -5.14 -3.22
N ARG A 59 15.34 -5.41 -3.17
CA ARG A 59 16.36 -4.54 -3.74
C ARG A 59 17.32 -5.32 -4.61
N ASN A 60 17.53 -4.86 -5.83
CA ASN A 60 18.52 -5.46 -6.72
C ASN A 60 19.93 -5.23 -6.14
N LYS A 61 20.67 -6.34 -5.94
CA LYS A 61 21.99 -6.34 -5.30
C LYS A 61 23.02 -5.49 -6.06
N ASP A 62 22.84 -5.33 -7.37
CA ASP A 62 23.75 -4.60 -8.25
C ASP A 62 23.31 -3.15 -8.48
N SER A 63 22.26 -2.70 -7.78
CA SER A 63 21.70 -1.36 -7.96
C SER A 63 22.52 -0.25 -7.33
N LYS A 64 22.67 0.83 -8.10
CA LYS A 64 23.24 2.10 -7.65
C LYS A 64 22.24 2.89 -6.80
N TYR A 65 22.75 3.77 -5.96
CA TYR A 65 21.89 4.68 -5.19
C TYR A 65 21.40 5.84 -6.06
N LEU A 66 20.08 6.02 -6.16
CA LEU A 66 19.47 7.13 -6.90
C LEU A 66 18.86 8.12 -5.90
N PHE A 67 19.52 9.26 -5.70
CA PHE A 67 19.04 10.31 -4.80
C PHE A 67 17.90 11.12 -5.44
N GLY A 68 16.76 11.22 -4.77
CA GLY A 68 15.64 12.06 -5.22
C GLY A 68 14.80 11.47 -6.36
N TYR A 69 15.09 10.23 -6.79
CA TYR A 69 14.37 9.56 -7.87
C TYR A 69 13.72 8.25 -7.41
N ARG A 70 12.62 7.89 -8.06
CA ARG A 70 12.03 6.56 -7.93
C ARG A 70 12.93 5.55 -8.63
N SER A 71 13.45 4.57 -7.87
CA SER A 71 14.26 3.50 -8.41
C SER A 71 13.41 2.29 -8.78
N LYS A 72 13.59 1.76 -9.99
CA LYS A 72 13.01 0.47 -10.41
C LYS A 72 13.66 -0.74 -9.72
N ASP A 73 14.84 -0.52 -9.14
CA ASP A 73 15.63 -1.54 -8.44
C ASP A 73 15.30 -1.64 -6.94
N LEU A 74 14.32 -0.85 -6.46
CA LEU A 74 13.82 -0.88 -5.10
C LEU A 74 12.30 -1.01 -5.12
N LEU A 75 11.81 -2.23 -4.88
CA LEU A 75 10.39 -2.58 -4.94
C LEU A 75 9.83 -2.73 -3.52
N LYS A 76 8.59 -2.26 -3.35
CA LYS A 76 7.78 -2.54 -2.16
C LYS A 76 6.97 -3.79 -2.46
N VAL A 77 7.15 -4.84 -1.67
CA VAL A 77 6.39 -6.09 -1.77
C VAL A 77 5.36 -6.08 -0.66
N LYS A 78 4.10 -5.96 -1.03
CA LYS A 78 2.98 -5.88 -0.09
C LYS A 78 1.79 -6.64 -0.66
N ARG A 79 1.08 -7.35 0.22
CA ARG A 79 -0.23 -7.89 -0.08
C ARG A 79 -1.29 -6.79 0.03
N PHE A 80 -2.36 -6.99 -0.72
CA PHE A 80 -3.57 -6.21 -0.62
C PHE A 80 -4.72 -7.19 -0.39
N LEU A 81 -5.69 -6.74 0.36
CA LEU A 81 -6.99 -7.38 0.55
C LEU A 81 -8.01 -6.63 -0.28
N ASP A 82 -9.08 -7.31 -0.66
CA ASP A 82 -10.28 -6.68 -1.18
C ASP A 82 -11.51 -7.21 -0.45
N ASP A 83 -12.53 -6.36 -0.35
CA ASP A 83 -13.86 -6.71 0.14
C ASP A 83 -14.87 -5.73 -0.44
N GLU A 84 -16.15 -6.03 -0.29
CA GLU A 84 -17.25 -5.22 -0.79
C GLU A 84 -17.87 -4.36 0.31
N TYR A 85 -18.08 -3.09 -0.01
CA TYR A 85 -18.65 -2.13 0.92
C TYR A 85 -19.77 -1.33 0.26
N GLU A 86 -20.86 -1.14 0.99
CA GLU A 86 -22.00 -0.35 0.50
C GLU A 86 -21.61 1.13 0.43
N ILE A 87 -21.86 1.75 -0.72
CA ILE A 87 -21.72 3.19 -0.94
C ILE A 87 -22.93 3.86 -0.30
N ILE A 88 -22.70 4.68 0.73
CA ILE A 88 -23.76 5.43 1.43
C ILE A 88 -23.78 6.90 1.05
N GLY A 89 -22.75 7.37 0.36
CA GLY A 89 -22.66 8.74 -0.10
C GLY A 89 -21.38 8.98 -0.89
N PHE A 90 -21.15 10.24 -1.22
CA PHE A 90 -19.93 10.68 -1.89
C PHE A 90 -19.66 12.15 -1.54
N THR A 91 -18.41 12.56 -1.70
CA THR A 91 -17.96 13.92 -1.46
C THR A 91 -16.94 14.34 -2.52
N ASP A 92 -16.58 15.61 -2.48
CA ASP A 92 -15.60 16.19 -3.38
C ASP A 92 -14.17 15.98 -2.86
N GLY A 93 -13.23 15.80 -3.77
CA GLY A 93 -11.81 15.77 -3.47
C GLY A 93 -11.30 17.13 -3.01
N ILE A 94 -10.10 17.13 -2.43
CA ILE A 94 -9.43 18.34 -1.92
C ILE A 94 -8.24 18.73 -2.80
N SER A 95 -7.84 20.00 -2.75
CA SER A 95 -6.67 20.54 -3.45
C SER A 95 -6.72 20.26 -4.97
N ILE A 96 -5.77 19.49 -5.51
CA ILE A 96 -5.71 19.14 -6.93
C ILE A 96 -6.89 18.25 -7.38
N GLU A 97 -7.61 17.63 -6.44
CA GLU A 97 -8.72 16.71 -6.73
C GLU A 97 -10.09 17.37 -6.63
N VAL A 98 -10.20 18.69 -6.53
CA VAL A 98 -11.50 19.38 -6.52
C VAL A 98 -12.31 19.06 -7.79
N GLY A 99 -13.59 18.78 -7.59
CA GLY A 99 -14.55 18.21 -8.53
C GLY A 99 -14.50 16.68 -8.67
N CYS A 100 -13.49 15.99 -8.13
CA CYS A 100 -13.32 14.55 -8.32
C CYS A 100 -14.05 13.76 -7.24
N LEU A 101 -14.81 12.74 -7.64
CA LEU A 101 -15.56 11.91 -6.69
C LEU A 101 -14.65 11.17 -5.69
N ILE A 102 -15.09 11.19 -4.43
CA ILE A 102 -14.65 10.34 -3.32
C ILE A 102 -15.90 9.67 -2.74
N PHE A 103 -15.96 8.35 -2.74
CA PHE A 103 -17.08 7.62 -2.13
C PHE A 103 -17.00 7.68 -0.61
N THR A 104 -18.15 7.63 0.05
CA THR A 104 -18.28 7.30 1.46
C THR A 104 -18.93 5.93 1.55
N CYS A 105 -18.20 4.97 2.11
CA CYS A 105 -18.63 3.59 2.28
C CYS A 105 -18.84 3.29 3.77
N LYS A 106 -19.66 2.29 4.08
CA LYS A 106 -19.80 1.77 5.45
C LYS A 106 -19.30 0.33 5.57
N THR A 107 -18.68 0.03 6.70
CA THR A 107 -18.39 -1.34 7.14
C THR A 107 -19.66 -2.04 7.61
N LYS A 108 -19.60 -3.37 7.80
CA LYS A 108 -20.72 -4.17 8.33
C LYS A 108 -21.17 -3.72 9.72
N ASP A 109 -20.23 -3.17 10.51
CA ASP A 109 -20.47 -2.66 11.86
C ASP A 109 -20.91 -1.18 11.88
N GLY A 110 -21.12 -0.57 10.71
CA GLY A 110 -21.67 0.78 10.57
C GLY A 110 -20.64 1.90 10.54
N GLN A 111 -19.34 1.60 10.64
CA GLN A 111 -18.28 2.61 10.56
C GLN A 111 -18.13 3.14 9.13
N GLU A 112 -18.15 4.46 8.98
CA GLU A 112 -18.02 5.15 7.70
C GLU A 112 -16.56 5.46 7.37
N PHE A 113 -16.20 5.34 6.09
CA PHE A 113 -14.88 5.68 5.61
C PHE A 113 -14.88 6.14 4.15
N SER A 114 -13.92 7.00 3.80
CA SER A 114 -13.80 7.55 2.46
C SER A 114 -12.96 6.65 1.56
N VAL A 115 -13.44 6.44 0.34
CA VAL A 115 -12.78 5.61 -0.67
C VAL A 115 -12.56 6.42 -1.94
N ARG A 116 -11.30 6.59 -2.31
CA ARG A 116 -10.93 7.20 -3.59
C ARG A 116 -11.04 6.14 -4.69
N PRO A 117 -11.92 6.29 -5.69
CA PRO A 117 -11.96 5.35 -6.81
C PRO A 117 -10.73 5.48 -7.70
N ILE A 118 -10.43 4.43 -8.46
CA ILE A 118 -9.49 4.50 -9.58
C ILE A 118 -10.01 5.43 -10.69
N GLY A 119 -9.14 5.76 -11.64
CA GLY A 119 -9.45 6.63 -12.76
C GLY A 119 -8.71 7.96 -12.72
N THR A 120 -8.68 8.61 -13.87
CA THR A 120 -8.16 9.97 -14.09
C THR A 120 -9.04 11.01 -13.38
N HIS A 121 -8.52 12.24 -13.23
CA HIS A 121 -9.31 13.34 -12.67
C HIS A 121 -10.58 13.64 -13.50
N GLU A 122 -10.51 13.50 -14.82
CA GLU A 122 -11.64 13.77 -15.71
C GLU A 122 -12.73 12.70 -15.56
N GLU A 123 -12.35 11.42 -15.58
CA GLU A 123 -13.29 10.32 -15.32
C GLU A 123 -13.96 10.46 -13.96
N ARG A 124 -13.19 10.81 -12.92
CA ARG A 124 -13.74 10.99 -11.56
C ARG A 124 -14.63 12.22 -11.42
N LYS A 125 -14.41 13.28 -12.21
CA LYS A 125 -15.33 14.42 -12.30
C LYS A 125 -16.65 14.03 -12.97
N GLU A 126 -16.59 13.22 -14.03
CA GLU A 126 -17.79 12.66 -14.62
C GLU A 126 -18.51 11.70 -13.66
N MET A 127 -17.78 10.89 -12.89
CA MET A 127 -18.37 10.08 -11.82
C MET A 127 -19.09 10.94 -10.77
N TYR A 128 -18.52 12.09 -10.39
CA TYR A 128 -19.13 13.00 -9.41
C TYR A 128 -20.51 13.49 -9.85
N LYS A 129 -20.67 13.85 -11.13
CA LYS A 129 -21.95 14.30 -11.70
C LYS A 129 -23.07 13.25 -11.62
N LYS A 130 -22.70 11.97 -11.57
CA LYS A 130 -23.61 10.81 -11.44
C LYS A 130 -23.46 10.12 -10.07
N GLY A 131 -22.91 10.82 -9.08
CA GLY A 131 -22.62 10.29 -7.74
C GLY A 131 -23.82 9.60 -7.09
N ASP A 132 -25.00 10.20 -7.21
CA ASP A 132 -26.25 9.67 -6.62
C ASP A 132 -26.61 8.28 -7.15
N THR A 133 -26.25 7.96 -8.40
CA THR A 133 -26.54 6.65 -9.03
C THR A 133 -25.75 5.48 -8.44
N TYR A 134 -24.74 5.77 -7.63
CA TYR A 134 -23.92 4.76 -6.97
C TYR A 134 -24.36 4.47 -5.54
N ILE A 135 -25.18 5.33 -4.92
CA ILE A 135 -25.64 5.14 -3.55
C ILE A 135 -26.46 3.85 -3.45
N GLY A 136 -26.17 3.03 -2.45
CA GLY A 136 -26.77 1.70 -2.22
C GLY A 136 -26.07 0.56 -2.98
N LYS A 137 -25.16 0.85 -3.92
CA LYS A 137 -24.38 -0.19 -4.61
C LYS A 137 -23.22 -0.66 -3.76
N LEU A 138 -22.76 -1.88 -4.01
CA LEU A 138 -21.53 -2.43 -3.45
C LEU A 138 -20.32 -1.99 -4.28
N LEU A 139 -19.32 -1.41 -3.63
CA LEU A 139 -18.02 -1.08 -4.20
C LEU A 139 -17.01 -2.14 -3.80
N THR A 140 -16.30 -2.70 -4.76
CA THR A 140 -15.10 -3.50 -4.48
C THR A 140 -13.98 -2.56 -4.07
N VAL A 141 -13.54 -2.68 -2.81
CA VAL A 141 -12.50 -1.82 -2.23
C VAL A 141 -11.27 -2.66 -1.96
N LYS A 142 -10.15 -2.26 -2.57
CA LYS A 142 -8.83 -2.80 -2.30
C LYS A 142 -8.13 -1.99 -1.21
N TYR A 143 -7.55 -2.66 -0.22
CA TYR A 143 -6.89 -2.03 0.93
C TYR A 143 -5.70 -2.87 1.40
N GLN A 144 -4.87 -2.32 2.31
CA GLN A 144 -3.66 -3.03 2.79
C GLN A 144 -3.95 -3.87 4.04
N GLU A 145 -4.70 -3.31 4.98
CA GLU A 145 -5.06 -3.93 6.26
C GLU A 145 -6.33 -3.28 6.80
N LEU A 146 -6.94 -3.88 7.83
CA LEU A 146 -8.04 -3.27 8.59
C LEU A 146 -7.48 -2.57 9.84
N SER A 147 -8.11 -1.48 10.27
CA SER A 147 -7.88 -0.92 11.61
C SER A 147 -8.45 -1.85 12.69
N ASN A 148 -8.17 -1.54 13.96
CA ASN A 148 -8.78 -2.25 15.10
C ASN A 148 -10.31 -2.19 15.09
N ASP A 149 -10.88 -1.15 14.50
CA ASP A 149 -12.33 -0.94 14.37
C ASP A 149 -12.89 -1.52 13.05
N GLY A 150 -12.12 -2.36 12.36
CA GLY A 150 -12.55 -3.01 11.12
C GLY A 150 -12.61 -2.10 9.88
N VAL A 151 -11.99 -0.92 9.93
CA VAL A 151 -12.01 0.04 8.82
C VAL A 151 -10.82 -0.17 7.88
N PRO A 152 -11.04 -0.32 6.56
CA PRO A 152 -9.96 -0.42 5.57
C PRO A 152 -8.94 0.72 5.63
N ARG A 153 -7.64 0.37 5.68
CA ARG A 153 -6.54 1.34 5.59
C ARG A 153 -5.99 1.44 4.17
N PHE A 154 -5.81 2.67 3.73
CA PHE A 154 -5.43 3.04 2.37
C PHE A 154 -6.38 2.44 1.30
N PRO A 155 -7.70 2.63 1.45
CA PRO A 155 -8.68 2.03 0.55
C PRO A 155 -8.64 2.68 -0.84
N VAL A 156 -8.81 1.85 -1.87
CA VAL A 156 -8.94 2.25 -3.27
C VAL A 156 -10.15 1.53 -3.86
N GLY A 157 -11.09 2.29 -4.40
CA GLY A 157 -12.30 1.73 -5.04
C GLY A 157 -11.99 1.26 -6.45
N LEU A 158 -12.31 0.01 -6.77
CA LEU A 158 -12.01 -0.60 -8.07
C LEU A 158 -13.19 -0.47 -9.04
N HIS A 159 -14.29 -1.18 -8.77
CA HIS A 159 -15.51 -1.13 -9.56
C HIS A 159 -16.74 -1.35 -8.66
N THR A 160 -17.88 -0.83 -9.08
CA THR A 160 -19.15 -1.20 -8.46
C THR A 160 -19.59 -2.56 -8.98
N ARG A 161 -20.18 -3.37 -8.11
CA ARG A 161 -20.77 -4.66 -8.50
C ARG A 161 -22.01 -4.40 -9.35
N GLU A 162 -22.13 -5.13 -10.46
CA GLU A 162 -23.28 -5.05 -11.36
C GLU A 162 -24.39 -6.01 -10.91
N GLU A 163 -25.65 -5.72 -11.28
CA GLU A 163 -26.83 -6.44 -10.79
C GLU A 163 -26.86 -7.93 -11.18
N TRP A 164 -26.27 -8.30 -12.32
CA TRP A 164 -26.17 -9.70 -12.79
C TRP A 164 -25.17 -10.55 -12.01
N ASP A 165 -24.35 -9.94 -11.14
CA ASP A 165 -23.34 -10.62 -10.33
C ASP A 165 -23.90 -10.98 -8.93
N MET A 166 -25.20 -10.76 -8.69
CA MET A 166 -25.90 -11.07 -7.43
C MET A 166 -26.75 -12.35 -7.47
N SER A 167 -26.68 -13.12 -8.57
CA SER A 167 -27.35 -14.42 -8.75
C SER A 167 -26.40 -15.59 -8.54
#